data_AF-A0A317H3W1-F1
#
_entry.id   AF-A0A317H3W1-F1
#
_cell.length_a   1.000
_cell.length_b   1.000
_cell.length_c   1.000
_cell.angle_alpha   90.00
_cell.angle_beta   90.00
_cell.angle_gamma   90.00
#
_symmetry.space_group_name_H-M   'P 1'
#
loop_
_entity.id
_entity.type
_entity.pdbx_description
1 polymer ?
#
loop_
_entity_poly.entity_id
_entity_poly.type
_entity_poly.pdbx_seq_one_letter_code
_entity_poly.pdbx_strand_id
1 'polypeptide(L)' 'MQVQRAYKTELDLSDRQITACKQHAGAARWAYNWGLQVKQERYKATKTSPNAIELHRELNALKKTDVPWMYA' A
#
# COMPACT_ATOMS: atom_id res chain seq x y z
N MET A 1 37.67 21.05 10.12
CA MET A 1 36.75 21.10 8.96
C MET A 1 36.06 19.74 8.86
N GLN A 2 34.76 19.65 9.15
CA GLN A 2 34.00 18.39 8.97
C GLN A 2 33.68 18.22 7.49
N VAL A 3 34.05 17.07 6.92
CA VAL A 3 33.65 16.68 5.56
C VAL A 3 32.37 15.86 5.67
N GLN A 4 31.25 16.41 5.20
CA GLN A 4 30.00 15.67 5.06
C GLN A 4 30.14 14.69 3.88
N ARG A 5 30.16 13.39 4.17
CA ARG A 5 30.17 12.32 3.15
C ARG A 5 28.76 11.74 3.02
N ALA A 6 28.21 11.76 1.81
CA ALA A 6 27.00 11.01 1.48
C ALA A 6 27.38 9.74 0.73
N TYR A 7 26.88 8.59 1.17
CA TYR A 7 27.02 7.33 0.45
C TYR A 7 25.71 7.05 -0.29
N LYS A 8 25.81 6.79 -1.58
CA LYS A 8 24.68 6.29 -2.39
C LYS A 8 24.81 4.78 -2.43
N THR A 9 23.84 4.08 -1.84
CA THR A 9 23.77 2.61 -1.84
C THR A 9 22.51 2.16 -2.55
N GLU A 10 22.58 0.97 -3.15
CA GLU A 10 21.43 0.27 -3.71
C GLU A 10 21.37 -1.16 -3.14
N LEU A 11 20.18 -1.77 -3.22
CA LEU A 11 20.01 -3.15 -2.83
C LEU A 11 20.40 -4.05 -4.01
N ASP A 12 21.37 -4.94 -3.80
CA ASP A 12 21.69 -6.03 -4.73
C ASP A 12 20.79 -7.23 -4.42
N LEU A 13 19.64 -7.28 -5.08
CA LEU A 13 18.59 -8.26 -4.81
C LEU A 13 18.66 -9.42 -5.79
N SER A 14 18.49 -10.64 -5.28
CA SER A 14 18.19 -11.81 -6.12
C SER A 14 16.85 -11.69 -6.84
N ASP A 15 16.65 -12.46 -7.91
CA ASP A 15 15.39 -12.50 -8.68
C ASP A 15 14.16 -12.75 -7.81
N ARG A 16 14.30 -13.62 -6.79
CA ARG A 16 13.23 -13.90 -5.83
C ARG A 16 12.88 -12.66 -4.99
N GLN A 17 13.89 -11.93 -4.53
CA GLN A 17 13.69 -10.70 -3.75
C GLN A 17 13.12 -9.57 -4.60
N ILE A 18 13.61 -9.39 -5.84
CA ILE A 18 13.05 -8.43 -6.80
C ILE A 18 11.55 -8.70 -7.02
N THR A 19 11.20 -9.96 -7.21
CA THR A 19 9.81 -10.38 -7.40
C THR A 19 8.96 -10.04 -6.17
N ALA A 20 9.43 -10.36 -4.97
CA ALA A 20 8.75 -10.02 -3.72
C ALA A 20 8.58 -8.50 -3.56
N CYS A 21 9.62 -7.71 -3.80
CA CYS A 21 9.55 -6.25 -3.74
C CYS A 21 8.49 -5.70 -4.71
N LYS A 22 8.45 -6.21 -5.95
CA LYS A 22 7.44 -5.81 -6.95
C LYS A 22 6.01 -6.17 -6.50
N GLN A 23 5.82 -7.37 -5.94
CA GLN A 23 4.52 -7.80 -5.42
C GLN A 23 4.05 -6.90 -4.28
N HIS A 24 4.90 -6.64 -3.29
CA HIS A 24 4.57 -5.78 -2.16
C HIS A 24 4.31 -4.32 -2.59
N ALA A 25 5.12 -3.78 -3.50
CA ALA A 25 4.89 -2.45 -4.06
C ALA A 25 3.56 -2.37 -4.83
N GLY A 26 3.22 -3.42 -5.60
CA GLY A 26 1.94 -3.56 -6.28
C GLY A 26 0.76 -3.58 -5.31
N ALA A 27 0.84 -4.41 -4.26
CA ALA A 27 -0.19 -4.52 -3.23
C ALA A 27 -0.41 -3.19 -2.49
N ALA A 28 0.67 -2.49 -2.13
CA ALA A 28 0.61 -1.18 -1.48
C ALA A 28 -0.04 -0.12 -2.39
N ARG A 29 0.35 -0.07 -3.67
CA ARG A 29 -0.24 0.85 -4.65
C ARG A 29 -1.73 0.59 -4.85
N TRP A 30 -2.12 -0.68 -4.96
CA TRP A 30 -3.52 -1.07 -5.09
C TRP A 30 -4.32 -0.63 -3.86
N ALA A 31 -3.82 -0.91 -2.64
CA ALA A 31 -4.52 -0.57 -1.40
C ALA A 31 -4.72 0.94 -1.24
N TYR A 32 -3.72 1.74 -1.64
CA TYR A 32 -3.83 3.18 -1.69
C TYR A 32 -4.92 3.65 -2.64
N ASN A 33 -4.93 3.15 -3.88
CA ASN A 33 -5.91 3.54 -4.90
C ASN A 33 -7.33 3.16 -4.48
N TRP A 34 -7.51 1.94 -3.97
CA TRP A 34 -8.78 1.46 -3.43
C TRP A 34 -9.27 2.37 -2.28
N GLY A 35 -8.41 2.64 -1.29
CA GLY A 35 -8.77 3.49 -0.15
C GLY A 35 -9.12 4.92 -0.57
N LEU A 36 -8.38 5.48 -1.53
CA LEU A 36 -8.67 6.80 -2.08
C LEU A 36 -10.04 6.84 -2.78
N GLN A 37 -10.35 5.83 -3.59
CA GLN A 37 -11.65 5.70 -4.25
C GLN A 37 -12.79 5.63 -3.23
N VAL A 38 -12.69 4.76 -2.23
CA VAL A 38 -13.70 4.62 -1.16
C VAL A 38 -13.92 5.94 -0.42
N LYS A 39 -12.84 6.67 -0.10
CA LYS A 39 -12.95 7.99 0.54
C LYS A 39 -13.69 8.99 -0.35
N GLN A 40 -13.37 9.05 -1.64
CA GLN A 40 -14.03 9.95 -2.58
C GLN A 40 -15.51 9.64 -2.72
N GLU A 41 -15.88 8.37 -2.87
CA GLU A 41 -17.27 7.94 -3.02
C GLU A 41 -18.10 8.26 -1.78
N ARG A 42 -17.59 7.92 -0.58
CA ARG A 42 -18.30 8.24 0.68
C ARG A 42 -18.41 9.74 0.90
N TYR A 43 -17.33 10.48 0.69
CA TYR A 43 -17.37 11.92 0.85
C TYR A 43 -18.38 12.59 -0.09
N LYS A 44 -18.51 12.10 -1.33
CA LYS A 44 -19.54 12.58 -2.27
C LYS A 44 -20.96 12.33 -1.72
N ALA A 45 -21.19 11.16 -1.13
CA ALA A 45 -22.51 10.75 -0.63
C ALA A 45 -22.88 11.38 0.72
N THR A 46 -21.95 11.43 1.69
CA THR A 46 -22.24 11.75 3.10
C THR A 46 -21.55 13.03 3.59
N LYS A 47 -20.67 13.64 2.77
CA LYS A 47 -19.75 14.73 3.18
C LYS A 47 -18.80 14.35 4.31
N THR A 48 -18.66 13.06 4.61
CA THR A 48 -17.72 12.51 5.60
C THR A 48 -16.80 11.52 4.92
N SER A 49 -15.54 11.44 5.39
CA SER A 49 -14.56 10.48 4.89
C SER A 49 -14.25 9.46 5.98
N PRO A 50 -14.10 8.16 5.63
CA PRO A 50 -13.67 7.18 6.59
C PRO A 50 -12.23 7.45 7.05
N ASN A 51 -11.95 7.13 8.31
CA ASN A 51 -10.62 7.21 8.87
C ASN A 51 -9.76 5.98 8.48
N ALA A 52 -8.48 6.01 8.83
CA ALA A 52 -7.55 4.94 8.48
C ALA A 52 -7.91 3.58 9.10
N ILE A 53 -8.49 3.57 10.30
CA ILE A 53 -8.86 2.34 11.01
C ILE A 53 -10.07 1.68 10.33
N GLU A 54 -11.06 2.47 9.92
CA GLU A 54 -12.23 1.97 9.19
C GLU A 54 -11.82 1.34 7.85
N LEU A 55 -11.01 2.06 7.06
CA LEU A 55 -10.47 1.54 5.80
C LEU A 55 -9.64 0.27 6.02
N HIS A 56 -8.86 0.19 7.11
CA HIS A 56 -8.08 -1.00 7.43
C HIS A 56 -8.97 -2.21 7.73
N ARG A 57 -10.05 -2.04 8.50
CA ARG A 57 -11.01 -3.12 8.82
C ARG A 57 -11.72 -3.61 7.56
N GLU A 58 -12.19 -2.70 6.72
CA GLU A 58 -12.85 -3.03 5.46
C GLU A 58 -11.92 -3.74 4.49
N LEU A 59 -10.68 -3.25 4.34
CA LEU A 59 -9.69 -3.91 3.52
C LEU A 59 -9.42 -5.33 4.02
N ASN A 60 -9.29 -5.54 5.33
CA ASN A 60 -9.10 -6.87 5.89
C ASN A 60 -10.30 -7.81 5.67
N ALA A 61 -11.51 -7.29 5.55
CA ALA A 61 -12.67 -8.07 5.13
C ALA A 61 -12.54 -8.47 3.65
N LEU A 62 -12.24 -7.51 2.77
CA LEU A 62 -12.05 -7.75 1.32
C LEU A 62 -10.91 -8.72 1.02
N LYS A 63 -9.82 -8.68 1.80
CA LYS A 63 -8.71 -9.64 1.68
C LYS A 63 -9.16 -11.08 1.85
N LYS A 64 -10.25 -11.35 2.55
CA LYS A 64 -10.76 -12.72 2.73
C LYS A 64 -11.65 -13.18 1.56
N THR A 65 -12.16 -12.25 0.75
CA THR A 65 -13.14 -12.51 -0.29
C THR A 65 -12.64 -12.12 -1.67
N ASP A 66 -12.52 -10.82 -1.93
CA ASP A 66 -12.37 -10.24 -3.27
C ASP A 66 -10.91 -10.05 -3.66
N VAL A 67 -10.02 -9.90 -2.68
CA VAL A 67 -8.57 -9.73 -2.90
C VAL A 67 -7.71 -10.71 -2.08
N PRO A 68 -7.95 -12.03 -2.18
CA PRO A 68 -7.22 -13.05 -1.41
C PRO A 68 -5.73 -13.10 -1.76
N TRP A 69 -5.35 -12.67 -2.97
CA TRP A 69 -3.96 -12.57 -3.40
C TRP A 69 -3.10 -11.63 -2.53
N MET A 70 -3.69 -10.75 -1.71
CA MET A 70 -2.95 -9.91 -0.78
C MET A 70 -2.35 -10.65 0.43
N TYR A 71 -2.76 -11.89 0.67
CA TYR A 71 -2.16 -12.76 1.69
C TYR A 71 -0.98 -13.59 1.17
N ALA A 72 -0.74 -13.55 -0.14
CA ALA A 72 0.31 -14.32 -0.80
C ALA A 72 1.71 -13.71 -0.55
#